data_AF-A0A3D4LTB2-F1
#
_entry.id   AF-A0A3D4LTB2-F1
#
_cell.length_a   1.000
_cell.length_b   1.000
_cell.length_c   1.000
_cell.angle_alpha   90.00
_cell.angle_beta   90.00
_cell.angle_gamma   90.00
#
_symmetry.space_group_name_H-M   'P 1'
#
loop_
_entity.id
_entity.type
_entity.pdbx_description
1 polymer ?
#
loop_
_entity_poly.entity_id
_entity_poly.type
_entity_poly.pdbx_seq_one_letter_code
_entity_poly.pdbx_strand_id
1 'polypeptide(L)'
;MKESYRFYQNKACEYFPCHPVDDPDSFNCLFCYCPLYLQEKCLGSPEWILSGKGQKIKDCSNCMVVHRPEMYDKVLAQLCRQDFTVSVNVWNFRNEIWRRMAQIASWDQMEAELFWQHRGAAISSVTNMMEKHKYLYHVMIKLQPFDAACVQNDRFSFGKQEIFCTVLERIDRSKITEGYLYAFHAPDFPVEEASSLLSQYYLETFQIACMDVVREWVRDYLARKHSVTSPHYCSDSFGPGYYGMELSAVEKLTDVMDPADAGISCEDGMLQPMMSLVGLYLISTEDILSDCGDCAGCIGQKEGCRFCANYVKRS
;
A
#
# COMPACT_ATOMS: atom_id res chain seq x y z
N MET A 1 -11.65 35.12 26.36
CA MET A 1 -11.35 33.96 25.50
C MET A 1 -10.82 34.47 24.17
N LYS A 2 -9.84 33.78 23.57
CA LYS A 2 -9.38 34.12 22.22
C LYS A 2 -10.28 33.38 21.24
N GLU A 3 -11.04 34.11 20.43
CA GLU A 3 -11.85 33.51 19.36
C GLU A 3 -10.95 32.60 18.49
N SER A 4 -11.31 31.33 18.38
CA SER A 4 -10.52 30.31 17.71
C SER A 4 -11.43 29.43 16.88
N TYR A 5 -11.16 29.31 15.58
CA TYR A 5 -11.89 28.38 14.71
C TYR A 5 -11.70 26.90 15.11
N ARG A 6 -10.74 26.61 15.98
CA ARG A 6 -10.40 25.26 16.46
C ARG A 6 -11.18 24.87 17.72
N PHE A 7 -11.86 25.81 18.36
CA PHE A 7 -12.48 25.60 19.66
C PHE A 7 -13.80 26.34 19.79
N TYR A 8 -14.85 25.63 20.19
CA TYR A 8 -16.16 26.20 20.44
C TYR A 8 -16.80 25.55 21.66
N GLN A 9 -17.59 26.31 22.43
CA GLN A 9 -18.34 25.80 23.57
C GLN A 9 -19.79 26.27 23.52
N ASN A 10 -20.72 25.31 23.50
CA ASN A 10 -22.13 25.60 23.62
C ASN A 10 -22.60 25.43 25.07
N LYS A 11 -22.19 26.36 25.96
CA LYS A 11 -22.58 26.32 27.40
C LYS A 11 -24.09 26.46 27.63
N ALA A 12 -24.86 26.88 26.62
CA ALA A 12 -26.31 26.98 26.67
C ALA A 12 -27.04 25.67 26.29
N CYS A 13 -26.31 24.66 25.80
CA CYS A 13 -26.88 23.34 25.50
C CYS A 13 -27.33 22.66 26.80
N GLU A 14 -28.55 22.11 26.82
CA GLU A 14 -29.08 21.36 27.97
C GLU A 14 -28.24 20.13 28.34
N TYR A 15 -27.49 19.61 27.37
CA TYR A 15 -26.59 18.48 27.56
C TYR A 15 -25.18 18.90 27.95
N PHE A 16 -24.82 20.18 28.08
CA PHE A 16 -23.42 20.56 28.33
C PHE A 16 -22.99 20.35 29.81
N PRO A 17 -21.84 19.71 30.07
CA PRO A 17 -21.02 18.95 29.13
C PRO A 17 -21.68 17.60 28.79
N CYS A 18 -21.68 17.22 27.51
CA CYS A 18 -22.39 16.00 27.05
C CYS A 18 -21.82 14.72 27.65
N HIS A 19 -20.62 14.82 28.22
CA HIS A 19 -19.91 13.74 28.90
C HIS A 19 -19.37 14.26 30.24
N PRO A 20 -19.27 13.39 31.26
CA PRO A 20 -18.63 13.75 32.52
C PRO A 20 -17.17 14.15 32.30
N VAL A 21 -16.78 15.35 32.73
CA VAL A 21 -15.41 15.86 32.67
C VAL A 21 -15.04 16.62 33.94
N ASP A 22 -13.76 16.56 34.31
CA ASP A 22 -13.22 17.29 35.46
C ASP A 22 -13.09 18.80 35.16
N ASP A 23 -12.80 19.15 33.90
CA ASP A 23 -12.63 20.53 33.46
C ASP A 23 -13.57 20.86 32.29
N PRO A 24 -14.76 21.43 32.56
CA PRO A 24 -15.68 21.87 31.53
C PRO A 24 -15.15 23.00 30.66
N ASP A 25 -14.16 23.79 31.10
CA ASP A 25 -13.66 24.94 30.34
C ASP A 25 -12.73 24.52 29.18
N SER A 26 -12.15 23.32 29.22
CA SER A 26 -11.43 22.72 28.09
C SER A 26 -12.30 21.87 27.16
N PHE A 27 -13.58 21.67 27.47
CA PHE A 27 -14.48 20.84 26.68
C PHE A 27 -14.84 21.50 25.33
N ASN A 28 -14.51 20.86 24.21
CA ASN A 28 -14.77 21.40 22.87
C ASN A 28 -16.07 20.83 22.27
N CYS A 29 -17.04 21.68 21.93
CA CYS A 29 -18.31 21.31 21.30
C CYS A 29 -18.27 21.29 19.76
N LEU A 30 -17.15 21.67 19.14
CA LEU A 30 -17.07 21.82 17.67
C LEU A 30 -17.46 20.54 16.91
N PHE A 31 -17.12 19.39 17.47
CA PHE A 31 -17.44 18.07 16.92
C PHE A 31 -18.37 17.28 17.86
N CYS A 32 -19.37 17.97 18.46
CA CYS A 32 -20.37 17.33 19.32
C CYS A 32 -21.02 16.09 18.68
N TYR A 33 -21.24 16.13 17.37
CA TYR A 33 -21.43 14.91 16.58
C TYR A 33 -20.08 14.48 16.02
N CYS A 34 -19.62 13.29 16.41
CA CYS A 34 -18.31 12.79 16.02
C CYS A 34 -18.27 12.52 14.50
N PRO A 35 -17.48 13.26 13.71
CA PRO A 35 -17.40 13.03 12.27
C PRO A 35 -16.67 11.72 11.94
N LEU A 36 -15.99 11.11 12.92
CA LEU A 36 -15.29 9.83 12.78
C LEU A 36 -16.18 8.61 13.07
N TYR A 37 -17.48 8.79 13.33
CA TYR A 37 -18.36 7.68 13.72
C TYR A 37 -18.33 6.52 12.72
N LEU A 38 -18.35 6.82 11.41
CA LEU A 38 -18.34 5.79 10.35
C LEU A 38 -16.93 5.27 9.99
N GLN A 39 -15.86 5.88 10.50
CA GLN A 39 -14.49 5.54 10.14
C GLN A 39 -14.02 4.27 10.83
N GLU A 40 -13.67 3.20 10.10
CA GLU A 40 -13.19 1.95 10.70
C GLU A 40 -11.96 2.18 11.61
N LYS A 41 -10.96 2.93 11.11
CA LYS A 41 -9.81 3.40 11.89
C LYS A 41 -10.12 4.72 12.59
N CYS A 42 -10.92 4.66 13.64
CA CYS A 42 -11.26 5.85 14.46
C CYS A 42 -10.09 6.23 15.37
N LEU A 43 -9.82 7.54 15.53
CA LEU A 43 -8.82 8.06 16.49
C LEU A 43 -9.26 7.92 17.96
N GLY A 44 -10.55 7.71 18.18
CA GLY A 44 -11.11 7.48 19.51
C GLY A 44 -11.06 6.03 19.93
N SER A 45 -11.53 5.77 21.15
CA SER A 45 -11.69 4.44 21.72
C SER A 45 -13.19 4.11 21.89
N PRO A 46 -13.94 3.87 20.80
CA PRO A 46 -15.34 3.49 20.91
C PRO A 46 -15.47 2.08 21.49
N GLU A 47 -16.53 1.85 22.24
CA GLU A 47 -16.98 0.51 22.59
C GLU A 47 -17.81 -0.06 21.43
N TRP A 48 -17.94 -1.39 21.39
CA TRP A 48 -18.72 -2.07 20.36
C TRP A 48 -19.83 -2.88 21.01
N ILE A 49 -21.06 -2.57 20.63
CA ILE A 49 -22.25 -3.28 21.07
C ILE A 49 -22.87 -4.04 19.91
N LEU A 50 -23.64 -5.09 20.23
CA LEU A 50 -24.42 -5.82 19.24
C LEU A 50 -25.86 -5.34 19.29
N SER A 51 -26.40 -4.93 18.15
CA SER A 51 -27.84 -4.68 18.02
C SER A 51 -28.64 -5.97 18.23
N GLY A 52 -29.96 -5.84 18.45
CA GLY A 52 -30.87 -7.00 18.50
C GLY A 52 -30.92 -7.83 17.20
N LYS A 53 -30.33 -7.32 16.10
CA LYS A 53 -30.17 -8.04 14.82
C LYS A 53 -28.75 -8.61 14.63
N GLY A 54 -27.88 -8.52 15.63
CA GLY A 54 -26.49 -9.01 15.59
C GLY A 54 -25.50 -8.10 14.85
N GLN A 55 -25.90 -6.90 14.42
CA GLN A 55 -24.99 -5.93 13.79
C GLN A 55 -24.12 -5.25 14.85
N LYS A 56 -22.82 -5.12 14.58
CA LYS A 56 -21.90 -4.33 15.40
C LYS A 56 -22.21 -2.84 15.24
N ILE A 57 -22.49 -2.18 16.35
CA ILE A 57 -22.72 -0.73 16.43
C ILE A 57 -21.60 -0.15 17.30
N LYS A 58 -21.04 0.98 16.87
CA LYS A 58 -20.13 1.75 17.71
C LYS A 58 -20.91 2.52 18.76
N ASP A 59 -20.54 2.30 20.01
CA ASP A 59 -20.96 3.12 21.13
C ASP A 59 -19.81 4.09 21.47
N CYS A 60 -20.04 5.36 21.16
CA CYS A 60 -19.09 6.43 21.42
C CYS A 60 -19.40 7.21 22.71
N SER A 61 -20.36 6.77 23.53
CA SER A 61 -20.86 7.52 24.70
C SER A 61 -19.80 7.73 25.79
N ASN A 62 -18.71 6.96 25.77
CA ASN A 62 -17.58 7.13 26.69
C ASN A 62 -16.34 7.77 26.00
N CYS A 63 -16.47 8.21 24.75
CA CYS A 63 -15.34 8.68 23.96
C CYS A 63 -15.22 10.21 23.96
N MET A 64 -14.10 10.70 24.48
CA MET A 64 -13.83 12.14 24.59
C MET A 64 -12.94 12.72 23.51
N VAL A 65 -12.53 11.92 22.52
CA VAL A 65 -11.47 12.31 21.59
C VAL A 65 -11.79 13.61 20.83
N VAL A 66 -13.04 13.78 20.40
CA VAL A 66 -13.47 14.94 19.62
C VAL A 66 -13.74 16.18 20.46
N HIS A 67 -13.76 16.03 21.79
CA HIS A 67 -13.98 17.10 22.77
C HIS A 67 -12.67 17.70 23.29
N ARG A 68 -11.53 17.14 22.92
CA ARG A 68 -10.22 17.64 23.31
C ARG A 68 -9.76 18.75 22.33
N PRO A 69 -9.37 19.96 22.79
CA PRO A 69 -8.95 21.05 21.91
C PRO A 69 -7.81 20.69 20.96
N GLU A 70 -6.85 19.90 21.43
CA GLU A 70 -5.67 19.45 20.69
C GLU A 70 -5.98 18.44 19.57
N MET A 71 -7.20 17.89 19.53
CA MET A 71 -7.59 16.89 18.54
C MET A 71 -8.14 17.51 17.24
N TYR A 72 -8.35 18.84 17.18
CA TYR A 72 -8.89 19.51 16.00
C TYR A 72 -8.12 19.17 14.72
N ASP A 73 -6.81 19.40 14.71
CA ASP A 73 -5.97 19.18 13.53
C ASP A 73 -5.92 17.69 13.15
N LYS A 74 -5.92 16.79 14.15
CA LYS A 74 -5.90 15.34 13.95
C LYS A 74 -7.22 14.81 13.36
N VAL A 75 -8.37 15.32 13.84
CA VAL A 75 -9.69 14.96 13.31
C VAL A 75 -9.82 15.42 11.86
N LEU A 76 -9.41 16.65 11.54
CA LEU A 76 -9.43 17.13 10.16
C LEU A 76 -8.49 16.33 9.26
N ALA A 77 -7.27 16.03 9.73
CA ALA A 77 -6.35 15.18 8.98
C ALA A 77 -6.99 13.82 8.66
N GLN A 78 -7.63 13.17 9.64
CA GLN A 78 -8.31 11.88 9.45
C GLN A 78 -9.47 11.96 8.45
N LEU A 79 -10.22 13.06 8.42
CA LEU A 79 -11.32 13.24 7.46
C LEU A 79 -10.83 13.49 6.03
N CYS A 80 -9.67 14.10 5.88
CA CYS A 80 -9.05 14.36 4.58
C CYS A 80 -8.26 13.16 4.03
N ARG A 81 -8.02 12.12 4.84
CA ARG A 81 -7.31 10.92 4.39
C ARG A 81 -8.12 10.17 3.34
N GLN A 82 -7.49 9.97 2.19
CA GLN A 82 -8.02 9.18 1.09
C GLN A 82 -7.27 7.86 0.92
N ASP A 83 -6.16 7.69 1.64
CA ASP A 83 -5.41 6.45 1.68
C ASP A 83 -6.14 5.40 2.51
N PHE A 84 -5.95 4.14 2.15
CA PHE A 84 -6.60 3.02 2.80
C PHE A 84 -5.67 1.80 2.82
N THR A 85 -5.98 0.85 3.70
CA THR A 85 -5.23 -0.41 3.78
C THR A 85 -6.13 -1.56 3.35
N VAL A 86 -5.59 -2.44 2.51
CA VAL A 86 -6.24 -3.68 2.09
C VAL A 86 -5.46 -4.84 2.68
N SER A 87 -6.16 -5.77 3.32
CA SER A 87 -5.56 -7.00 3.86
C SER A 87 -5.78 -8.14 2.88
N VAL A 88 -4.70 -8.83 2.50
CA VAL A 88 -4.74 -9.95 1.57
C VAL A 88 -4.26 -11.20 2.27
N ASN A 89 -5.10 -12.24 2.29
CA ASN A 89 -4.70 -13.55 2.77
C ASN A 89 -3.93 -14.30 1.68
N VAL A 90 -2.60 -14.38 1.81
CA VAL A 90 -1.70 -14.98 0.81
C VAL A 90 -1.88 -16.49 0.67
N TRP A 91 -2.47 -17.17 1.67
CA TRP A 91 -2.82 -18.59 1.59
C TRP A 91 -3.80 -18.89 0.45
N ASN A 92 -4.66 -17.93 0.13
CA ASN A 92 -5.61 -18.05 -0.99
C ASN A 92 -4.89 -18.13 -2.34
N PHE A 93 -3.63 -17.69 -2.43
CA PHE A 93 -2.82 -17.67 -3.63
C PHE A 93 -1.65 -18.67 -3.60
N ARG A 94 -1.71 -19.67 -2.72
CA ARG A 94 -0.60 -20.63 -2.52
C ARG A 94 -0.17 -21.34 -3.82
N ASN A 95 -1.10 -21.58 -4.75
CA ASN A 95 -0.80 -22.26 -6.01
C ASN A 95 -0.04 -21.32 -6.96
N GLU A 96 -0.48 -20.06 -7.04
CA GLU A 96 0.13 -19.00 -7.82
C GLU A 96 1.54 -18.69 -7.30
N ILE A 97 1.67 -18.59 -5.97
CA ILE A 97 2.96 -18.42 -5.29
C ILE A 97 3.87 -19.60 -5.60
N TRP A 98 3.39 -20.84 -5.47
CA TRP A 98 4.18 -22.04 -5.77
C TRP A 98 4.66 -22.08 -7.23
N ARG A 99 3.77 -21.75 -8.17
CA ARG A 99 4.12 -21.64 -9.58
C ARG A 99 5.18 -20.56 -9.81
N ARG A 100 5.07 -19.42 -9.11
CA ARG A 100 6.05 -18.34 -9.22
C ARG A 100 7.40 -18.72 -8.60
N MET A 101 7.41 -19.42 -7.47
CA MET A 101 8.63 -19.99 -6.88
C MET A 101 9.32 -20.96 -7.84
N ALA A 102 8.55 -21.83 -8.52
CA ALA A 102 9.08 -22.75 -9.51
C ALA A 102 9.78 -22.03 -10.67
N GLN A 103 9.22 -20.91 -11.12
CA GLN A 103 9.81 -20.06 -12.17
C GLN A 103 11.11 -19.39 -11.68
N ILE A 104 11.10 -18.79 -10.48
CA ILE A 104 12.29 -18.13 -9.91
C ILE A 104 13.43 -19.13 -9.72
N ALA A 105 13.11 -20.32 -9.23
CA ALA A 105 14.08 -21.38 -9.00
C ALA A 105 14.39 -22.22 -10.25
N SER A 106 13.82 -21.90 -11.42
CA SER A 106 14.03 -22.62 -12.69
C SER A 106 13.88 -24.14 -12.58
N TRP A 107 12.86 -24.60 -11.85
CA TRP A 107 12.65 -26.03 -11.58
C TRP A 107 12.43 -26.86 -12.84
N ASP A 108 11.92 -26.26 -13.91
CA ASP A 108 11.73 -26.88 -15.21
C ASP A 108 13.05 -27.25 -15.90
N GLN A 109 14.16 -26.65 -15.49
CA GLN A 109 15.49 -26.89 -16.05
C GLN A 109 16.32 -27.87 -15.22
N MET A 110 15.79 -28.36 -14.09
CA MET A 110 16.51 -29.25 -13.19
C MET A 110 16.44 -30.72 -13.62
N GLU A 111 17.51 -31.47 -13.37
CA GLU A 111 17.47 -32.93 -13.42
C GLU A 111 16.50 -33.48 -12.36
N ALA A 112 15.91 -34.64 -12.64
CA ALA A 112 14.80 -35.18 -11.84
C ALA A 112 15.14 -35.37 -10.35
N GLU A 113 16.34 -35.87 -10.04
CA GLU A 113 16.77 -36.09 -8.64
C GLU A 113 16.94 -34.76 -7.89
N LEU A 114 17.61 -33.79 -8.52
CA LEU A 114 17.81 -32.45 -7.98
C LEU A 114 16.48 -31.73 -7.77
N PHE A 115 15.56 -31.85 -8.74
CA PHE A 115 14.20 -31.31 -8.63
C PHE A 115 13.48 -31.81 -7.38
N TRP A 116 13.52 -33.13 -7.09
CA TRP A 116 12.85 -33.69 -5.92
C TRP A 116 13.46 -33.19 -4.60
N GLN A 117 14.79 -33.07 -4.54
CA GLN A 117 15.48 -32.53 -3.38
C GLN A 117 15.08 -31.07 -3.12
N HIS A 118 15.16 -30.23 -4.15
CA HIS A 118 14.80 -28.82 -4.08
C HIS A 118 13.33 -28.61 -3.74
N ARG A 119 12.44 -29.36 -4.38
CA ARG A 119 11.01 -29.36 -4.09
C ARG A 119 10.73 -29.74 -2.63
N GLY A 120 11.38 -30.78 -2.12
CA GLY A 120 11.24 -31.22 -0.73
C GLY A 120 11.71 -30.15 0.28
N ALA A 121 12.85 -29.51 0.00
CA ALA A 121 13.37 -28.41 0.81
C ALA A 121 12.43 -27.20 0.80
N ALA A 122 11.90 -26.82 -0.37
CA ALA A 122 10.95 -25.73 -0.52
C ALA A 122 9.64 -26.00 0.25
N ILE A 123 9.02 -27.18 0.06
CA ILE A 123 7.78 -27.55 0.76
C ILE A 123 7.99 -27.54 2.27
N SER A 124 9.04 -28.21 2.74
CA SER A 124 9.29 -28.32 4.19
C SER A 124 9.57 -26.96 4.82
N SER A 125 10.38 -26.11 4.19
CA SER A 125 10.72 -24.79 4.72
C SER A 125 9.49 -23.86 4.77
N VAL A 126 8.77 -23.73 3.65
CA VAL A 126 7.63 -22.79 3.54
C VAL A 126 6.44 -23.29 4.35
N THR A 127 6.08 -24.57 4.26
CA THR A 127 4.88 -25.11 4.94
C THR A 127 5.05 -25.05 6.45
N ASN A 128 6.20 -25.51 6.97
CA ASN A 128 6.46 -25.48 8.41
C ASN A 128 6.42 -24.04 8.95
N MET A 129 7.02 -23.11 8.22
CA MET A 129 7.02 -21.68 8.56
C MET A 129 5.60 -21.10 8.61
N MET A 130 4.83 -21.35 7.56
CA MET A 130 3.44 -20.89 7.43
C MET A 130 2.52 -21.51 8.48
N GLU A 131 2.68 -22.78 8.82
CA GLU A 131 1.87 -23.44 9.85
C GLU A 131 2.17 -22.93 11.26
N LYS A 132 3.46 -22.64 11.54
CA LYS A 132 3.91 -22.08 12.82
C LYS A 132 3.40 -20.64 13.00
N HIS A 133 3.42 -19.84 11.93
CA HIS A 133 3.11 -18.42 11.98
C HIS A 133 1.88 -18.06 11.15
N LYS A 134 0.72 -18.64 11.49
CA LYS A 134 -0.54 -18.43 10.75
C LYS A 134 -0.98 -16.97 10.65
N TYR A 135 -0.53 -16.11 11.56
CA TYR A 135 -0.81 -14.67 11.52
C TYR A 135 -0.12 -13.97 10.34
N LEU A 136 0.98 -14.52 9.82
CA LEU A 136 1.71 -14.01 8.65
C LEU A 136 1.00 -14.31 7.31
N TYR A 137 -0.17 -14.96 7.34
CA TYR A 137 -0.97 -15.16 6.12
C TYR A 137 -1.54 -13.86 5.58
N HIS A 138 -1.62 -12.80 6.39
CA HIS A 138 -2.20 -11.54 5.96
C HIS A 138 -1.10 -10.54 5.63
N VAL A 139 -1.03 -10.12 4.37
CA VAL A 139 -0.21 -8.99 3.93
C VAL A 139 -1.06 -7.73 3.96
N MET A 140 -0.54 -6.68 4.60
CA MET A 140 -1.19 -5.38 4.68
C MET A 140 -0.64 -4.48 3.58
N ILE A 141 -1.55 -3.99 2.73
CA ILE A 141 -1.21 -3.19 1.55
C ILE A 141 -1.77 -1.80 1.76
N LYS A 142 -0.89 -0.81 1.88
CA LYS A 142 -1.33 0.59 1.89
C LYS A 142 -1.48 1.04 0.43
N LEU A 143 -2.59 1.73 0.16
CA LEU A 143 -2.92 2.32 -1.14
C LEU A 143 -3.30 3.77 -0.91
N GLN A 144 -2.68 4.68 -1.65
CA GLN A 144 -2.95 6.12 -1.57
C GLN A 144 -3.27 6.64 -2.97
N PRO A 145 -4.54 7.01 -3.24
CA PRO A 145 -4.89 7.59 -4.53
C PRO A 145 -4.23 8.97 -4.70
N PHE A 146 -3.96 9.33 -5.95
CA PHE A 146 -3.49 10.64 -6.34
C PHE A 146 -4.10 11.06 -7.68
N ASP A 147 -4.23 12.36 -7.89
CA ASP A 147 -4.84 12.94 -9.08
C ASP A 147 -3.97 12.77 -10.32
N ALA A 148 -4.58 12.55 -11.49
CA ALA A 148 -3.86 12.42 -12.76
C ALA A 148 -2.94 13.62 -13.07
N ALA A 149 -3.23 14.81 -12.52
CA ALA A 149 -2.38 16.00 -12.63
C ALA A 149 -0.98 15.82 -12.03
N CYS A 150 -0.77 14.84 -11.13
CA CYS A 150 0.55 14.48 -10.63
C CYS A 150 1.44 13.81 -11.70
N VAL A 151 0.87 13.33 -12.81
CA VAL A 151 1.62 12.67 -13.90
C VAL A 151 2.06 13.70 -14.94
N GLN A 152 3.33 14.08 -14.88
CA GLN A 152 3.94 15.00 -15.83
C GLN A 152 4.64 14.25 -16.98
N ASN A 153 5.31 14.97 -17.87
CA ASN A 153 5.87 14.40 -19.09
C ASN A 153 6.96 13.36 -18.82
N ASP A 154 7.81 13.61 -17.83
CA ASP A 154 9.01 12.82 -17.53
C ASP A 154 9.11 12.41 -16.04
N ARG A 155 8.06 12.70 -15.25
CA ARG A 155 8.07 12.55 -13.79
C ARG A 155 6.68 12.48 -13.17
N PHE A 156 6.64 12.01 -11.93
CA PHE A 156 5.56 12.22 -10.99
C PHE A 156 5.89 13.37 -10.05
N SER A 157 4.91 14.25 -9.79
CA SER A 157 5.07 15.42 -8.92
C SER A 157 4.08 15.38 -7.76
N PHE A 158 4.62 15.31 -6.55
CA PHE A 158 3.89 15.27 -5.29
C PHE A 158 4.33 16.43 -4.40
N GLY A 159 3.69 17.59 -4.57
CA GLY A 159 4.05 18.80 -3.84
C GLY A 159 5.45 19.29 -4.19
N LYS A 160 6.43 19.06 -3.30
CA LYS A 160 7.85 19.40 -3.55
C LYS A 160 8.67 18.20 -4.04
N GLN A 161 8.10 17.00 -4.01
CA GLN A 161 8.80 15.78 -4.40
C GLN A 161 8.62 15.52 -5.89
N GLU A 162 9.74 15.43 -6.59
CA GLU A 162 9.81 15.15 -8.03
C GLU A 162 10.49 13.79 -8.24
N ILE A 163 9.77 12.87 -8.88
CA ILE A 163 10.21 11.48 -9.09
C ILE A 163 10.23 11.21 -10.58
N PHE A 164 11.43 11.17 -11.16
CA PHE A 164 11.60 10.96 -12.59
C PHE A 164 11.21 9.54 -13.02
N CYS A 165 10.50 9.44 -14.14
CA CYS A 165 10.11 8.18 -14.75
C CYS A 165 10.04 8.39 -16.26
N THR A 166 11.10 7.97 -16.95
CA THR A 166 11.34 8.37 -18.35
C THR A 166 10.32 7.75 -19.31
N VAL A 167 9.72 6.61 -18.97
CA VAL A 167 8.67 6.00 -19.80
C VAL A 167 7.43 6.87 -19.95
N LEU A 168 7.18 7.82 -19.03
CA LEU A 168 6.01 8.70 -19.08
C LEU A 168 5.98 9.58 -20.35
N GLU A 169 7.13 9.80 -20.98
CA GLU A 169 7.21 10.56 -22.23
C GLU A 169 6.58 9.80 -23.42
N ARG A 170 6.44 8.48 -23.26
CA ARG A 170 5.95 7.56 -24.30
C ARG A 170 4.46 7.27 -24.19
N ILE A 171 3.84 7.49 -23.04
CA ILE A 171 2.43 7.17 -22.81
C ILE A 171 1.50 8.35 -23.16
N ASP A 172 0.26 8.05 -23.51
CA ASP A 172 -0.79 9.08 -23.65
C ASP A 172 -1.38 9.43 -22.28
N ARG A 173 -0.88 10.51 -21.68
CA ARG A 173 -1.32 10.98 -20.36
C ARG A 173 -2.77 11.46 -20.32
N SER A 174 -3.37 11.81 -21.47
CA SER A 174 -4.79 12.23 -21.52
C SER A 174 -5.76 11.12 -21.15
N LYS A 175 -5.29 9.87 -21.14
CA LYS A 175 -6.06 8.67 -20.84
C LYS A 175 -6.07 8.32 -19.37
N ILE A 176 -5.15 8.90 -18.59
CA ILE A 176 -5.00 8.65 -17.16
C ILE A 176 -6.12 9.36 -16.42
N THR A 177 -6.82 8.62 -15.56
CA THR A 177 -7.93 9.14 -14.76
C THR A 177 -7.56 9.30 -13.30
N GLU A 178 -6.71 8.41 -12.77
CA GLU A 178 -6.24 8.44 -11.38
C GLU A 178 -4.92 7.66 -11.28
N GLY A 179 -4.14 7.89 -10.23
CA GLY A 179 -3.01 7.02 -9.88
C GLY A 179 -3.06 6.57 -8.43
N TYR A 180 -2.26 5.55 -8.09
CA TYR A 180 -2.16 5.00 -6.75
C TYR A 180 -0.69 4.82 -6.37
N LEU A 181 -0.29 5.40 -5.25
CA LEU A 181 0.91 4.96 -4.53
C LEU A 181 0.55 3.68 -3.77
N TYR A 182 1.47 2.72 -3.75
CA TYR A 182 1.29 1.50 -2.97
C TYR A 182 2.57 1.11 -2.24
N ALA A 183 2.40 0.45 -1.10
CA ALA A 183 3.48 -0.13 -0.32
C ALA A 183 2.97 -1.33 0.47
N PHE A 184 3.77 -2.39 0.48
CA PHE A 184 3.55 -3.59 1.29
C PHE A 184 4.85 -4.39 1.37
N HIS A 185 4.94 -5.29 2.35
CA HIS A 185 6.06 -6.21 2.50
C HIS A 185 5.59 -7.66 2.44
N ALA A 186 6.48 -8.55 2.00
CA ALA A 186 6.22 -9.98 2.12
C ALA A 186 6.15 -10.39 3.60
N PRO A 187 5.54 -11.53 3.95
CA PRO A 187 5.64 -12.10 5.29
C PRO A 187 7.08 -12.05 5.82
N ASP A 188 7.29 -11.35 6.93
CA ASP A 188 8.61 -11.17 7.53
C ASP A 188 8.88 -12.32 8.50
N PHE A 189 9.99 -13.02 8.28
CA PHE A 189 10.34 -14.24 9.00
C PHE A 189 11.56 -13.98 9.89
N PRO A 190 11.58 -14.49 11.13
CA PRO A 190 12.75 -14.37 11.99
C PRO A 190 13.96 -15.08 11.36
N VAL A 191 15.10 -14.39 11.30
CA VAL A 191 16.35 -14.84 10.65
C VAL A 191 16.87 -16.18 11.22
N GLU A 192 16.59 -16.48 12.49
CA GLU A 192 17.06 -17.70 13.18
C GLU A 192 16.35 -19.00 12.73
N GLU A 193 15.29 -18.91 11.93
CA GLU A 193 14.42 -20.06 11.63
C GLU A 193 14.86 -20.88 10.40
N ALA A 194 15.84 -20.42 9.62
CA ALA A 194 16.37 -21.19 8.50
C ALA A 194 17.30 -22.31 8.97
N SER A 195 16.86 -23.56 8.80
CA SER A 195 17.63 -24.76 9.18
C SER A 195 18.85 -25.04 8.27
N SER A 196 18.91 -24.42 7.09
CA SER A 196 19.99 -24.56 6.12
C SER A 196 20.01 -23.39 5.13
N LEU A 197 21.12 -23.23 4.39
CA LEU A 197 21.22 -22.23 3.30
C LEU A 197 20.14 -22.46 2.22
N LEU A 198 19.83 -23.72 1.91
CA LEU A 198 18.78 -24.06 0.96
C LEU A 198 17.39 -23.68 1.49
N SER A 199 17.16 -23.84 2.80
CA SER A 199 15.93 -23.40 3.45
C SER A 199 15.78 -21.88 3.39
N GLN A 200 16.85 -21.14 3.68
CA GLN A 200 16.87 -19.68 3.59
C GLN A 200 16.55 -19.21 2.16
N TYR A 201 17.23 -19.79 1.16
CA TYR A 201 16.98 -19.50 -0.25
C TYR A 201 15.49 -19.67 -0.62
N TYR A 202 14.84 -20.73 -0.14
CA TYR A 202 13.43 -20.97 -0.45
C TYR A 202 12.46 -20.09 0.33
N LEU A 203 12.82 -19.63 1.52
CA LEU A 203 12.05 -18.62 2.25
C LEU A 203 12.12 -17.26 1.53
N GLU A 204 13.31 -16.83 1.08
CA GLU A 204 13.48 -15.62 0.29
C GLU A 204 12.76 -15.72 -1.06
N THR A 205 12.88 -16.87 -1.73
CA THR A 205 12.15 -17.16 -2.98
C THR A 205 10.64 -17.10 -2.77
N PHE A 206 10.14 -17.59 -1.63
CA PHE A 206 8.74 -17.47 -1.26
C PHE A 206 8.33 -16.01 -1.03
N GLN A 207 9.15 -15.21 -0.33
CA GLN A 207 8.87 -13.78 -0.11
C GLN A 207 8.79 -13.02 -1.44
N ILE A 208 9.73 -13.26 -2.36
CA ILE A 208 9.73 -12.67 -3.72
C ILE A 208 8.47 -13.10 -4.49
N ALA A 209 8.17 -14.40 -4.51
CA ALA A 209 6.99 -14.93 -5.20
C ALA A 209 5.69 -14.38 -4.63
N CYS A 210 5.60 -14.25 -3.30
CA CYS A 210 4.48 -13.65 -2.61
C CYS A 210 4.28 -12.20 -3.04
N MET A 211 5.36 -11.40 -3.06
CA MET A 211 5.29 -10.01 -3.49
C MET A 211 4.86 -9.87 -4.95
N ASP A 212 5.40 -10.68 -5.86
CA ASP A 212 5.01 -10.66 -7.27
C ASP A 212 3.51 -10.97 -7.45
N VAL A 213 3.00 -11.98 -6.75
CA VAL A 213 1.58 -12.39 -6.81
C VAL A 213 0.67 -11.34 -6.17
N VAL A 214 1.06 -10.77 -5.03
CA VAL A 214 0.28 -9.71 -4.37
C VAL A 214 0.26 -8.44 -5.21
N ARG A 215 1.39 -8.06 -5.82
CA ARG A 215 1.48 -6.91 -6.73
C ARG A 215 0.50 -7.05 -7.89
N GLU A 216 0.50 -8.23 -8.54
CA GLU A 216 -0.46 -8.57 -9.59
C GLU A 216 -1.92 -8.51 -9.11
N TRP A 217 -2.19 -9.04 -7.92
CA TRP A 217 -3.52 -8.98 -7.31
C TRP A 217 -3.99 -7.54 -7.07
N VAL A 218 -3.11 -6.64 -6.63
CA VAL A 218 -3.42 -5.20 -6.43
C VAL A 218 -3.78 -4.56 -7.76
N ARG A 219 -3.01 -4.84 -8.82
CA ARG A 219 -3.29 -4.35 -10.18
C ARG A 219 -4.70 -4.72 -10.62
N ASP A 220 -5.05 -5.99 -10.49
CA ASP A 220 -6.37 -6.52 -10.82
C ASP A 220 -7.49 -5.94 -9.94
N TYR A 221 -7.22 -5.77 -8.65
CA TYR A 221 -8.15 -5.15 -7.70
C TYR A 221 -8.48 -3.72 -8.10
N LEU A 222 -7.46 -2.91 -8.41
CA LEU A 222 -7.64 -1.52 -8.83
C LEU A 222 -8.34 -1.41 -10.18
N ALA A 223 -7.99 -2.25 -11.15
CA ALA A 223 -8.70 -2.32 -12.44
C ALA A 223 -10.20 -2.60 -12.25
N ARG A 224 -10.56 -3.59 -11.41
CA ARG A 224 -11.97 -3.90 -11.09
C ARG A 224 -12.66 -2.77 -10.34
N LYS A 225 -11.98 -2.15 -9.36
CA LYS A 225 -12.52 -1.04 -8.55
C LYS A 225 -12.95 0.14 -9.44
N HIS A 226 -12.21 0.40 -10.51
CA HIS A 226 -12.47 1.51 -11.44
C HIS A 226 -13.36 1.12 -12.63
N SER A 227 -13.56 -0.18 -12.86
CA SER A 227 -14.37 -0.67 -13.99
C SER A 227 -15.85 -0.85 -13.68
N VAL A 228 -16.40 -0.17 -12.67
CA VAL A 228 -17.80 -0.34 -12.24
C VAL A 228 -18.79 0.20 -13.28
N THR A 229 -18.51 1.37 -13.85
CA THR A 229 -19.39 2.06 -14.81
C THR A 229 -18.89 1.98 -16.25
N SER A 230 -17.57 2.00 -16.44
CA SER A 230 -16.92 1.88 -17.74
C SER A 230 -15.58 1.15 -17.60
N PRO A 231 -15.11 0.41 -18.62
CA PRO A 231 -13.83 -0.29 -18.55
C PRO A 231 -12.67 0.66 -18.25
N HIS A 232 -11.84 0.28 -17.29
CA HIS A 232 -10.58 0.93 -16.97
C HIS A 232 -9.46 -0.10 -16.85
N TYR A 233 -8.24 0.32 -17.17
CA TYR A 233 -7.03 -0.47 -17.12
C TYR A 233 -6.17 0.03 -15.96
N CYS A 234 -5.51 -0.90 -15.28
CA CYS A 234 -4.48 -0.60 -14.30
C CYS A 234 -3.13 -0.99 -14.92
N SER A 235 -2.20 -0.05 -14.95
CA SER A 235 -0.87 -0.27 -15.52
C SER A 235 -0.09 -1.37 -14.78
N ASP A 236 1.01 -1.81 -15.37
CA ASP A 236 2.08 -2.41 -14.57
C ASP A 236 2.61 -1.43 -13.53
N SER A 237 3.22 -1.97 -12.47
CA SER A 237 3.77 -1.17 -11.38
C SER A 237 4.98 -0.36 -11.85
N PHE A 238 4.88 0.96 -11.76
CA PHE A 238 6.04 1.85 -11.82
C PHE A 238 6.78 1.80 -10.47
N GLY A 239 8.09 1.67 -10.48
CA GLY A 239 8.84 1.64 -9.23
C GLY A 239 10.34 1.88 -9.42
N PRO A 240 11.05 2.17 -8.32
CA PRO A 240 12.49 2.40 -8.34
C PRO A 240 13.22 1.22 -9.00
N GLY A 241 14.10 1.51 -9.96
CA GLY A 241 14.83 0.51 -10.74
C GLY A 241 14.15 0.07 -12.04
N TYR A 242 12.92 0.50 -12.30
CA TYR A 242 12.18 0.20 -13.54
C TYR A 242 11.77 1.48 -14.26
N TYR A 243 11.45 1.39 -15.56
CA TYR A 243 10.88 2.49 -16.34
C TYR A 243 11.71 3.80 -16.34
N GLY A 244 13.03 3.68 -16.13
CA GLY A 244 13.93 4.82 -16.00
C GLY A 244 13.78 5.61 -14.69
N MET A 245 13.17 5.01 -13.66
CA MET A 245 13.10 5.55 -12.30
C MET A 245 14.32 5.09 -11.49
N GLU A 246 15.02 6.04 -10.87
CA GLU A 246 16.22 5.74 -10.07
C GLU A 246 15.88 5.12 -8.71
N LEU A 247 16.81 4.37 -8.12
CA LEU A 247 16.66 3.81 -6.77
C LEU A 247 16.51 4.89 -5.69
N SER A 248 17.05 6.09 -5.92
CA SER A 248 16.85 7.26 -5.05
C SER A 248 15.38 7.68 -4.91
N ALA A 249 14.48 7.18 -5.77
CA ALA A 249 13.04 7.40 -5.65
C ALA A 249 12.41 6.67 -4.46
N VAL A 250 13.06 5.66 -3.87
CA VAL A 250 12.53 4.93 -2.70
C VAL A 250 12.18 5.90 -1.57
N GLU A 251 13.15 6.72 -1.14
CA GLU A 251 12.97 7.68 -0.03
C GLU A 251 11.85 8.68 -0.32
N LYS A 252 11.80 9.19 -1.55
CA LYS A 252 10.77 10.15 -1.97
C LYS A 252 9.37 9.54 -1.92
N LEU A 253 9.24 8.30 -2.39
CA LEU A 253 7.95 7.59 -2.38
C LEU A 253 7.51 7.29 -0.95
N THR A 254 8.43 6.86 -0.09
CA THR A 254 8.12 6.59 1.32
C THR A 254 7.77 7.87 2.08
N ASP A 255 8.43 8.99 1.81
CA ASP A 255 8.12 10.29 2.41
C ASP A 255 6.72 10.79 2.02
N VAL A 256 6.34 10.62 0.75
CA VAL A 256 5.01 11.02 0.26
C VAL A 256 3.91 10.12 0.84
N MET A 257 4.22 8.83 1.00
CA MET A 257 3.22 7.83 1.33
C MET A 257 3.07 7.56 2.84
N ASP A 258 4.12 7.75 3.63
CA ASP A 258 4.21 7.36 5.05
C ASP A 258 3.70 5.92 5.29
N PRO A 259 4.42 4.88 4.83
CA PRO A 259 3.92 3.52 4.82
C PRO A 259 4.00 2.80 6.18
N ALA A 260 4.14 3.53 7.29
CA ALA A 260 4.20 2.95 8.64
C ALA A 260 2.97 2.09 8.98
N ASP A 261 1.79 2.46 8.48
CA ASP A 261 0.56 1.67 8.62
C ASP A 261 0.61 0.29 7.93
N ALA A 262 1.54 0.10 6.98
CA ALA A 262 1.83 -1.17 6.32
C ALA A 262 3.02 -1.90 6.97
N GLY A 263 3.55 -1.41 8.09
CA GLY A 263 4.71 -2.01 8.77
C GLY A 263 6.04 -1.73 8.09
N ILE A 264 6.13 -0.69 7.25
CA ILE A 264 7.33 -0.36 6.48
C ILE A 264 7.98 0.92 6.98
N SER A 265 9.29 0.89 7.17
CA SER A 265 10.13 2.08 7.36
C SER A 265 11.18 2.17 6.25
N CYS A 266 11.82 3.35 6.11
CA CYS A 266 12.93 3.57 5.20
C CYS A 266 14.11 4.15 5.99
N GLU A 267 15.26 3.49 5.93
CA GLU A 267 16.50 3.89 6.61
C GLU A 267 17.63 3.89 5.57
N ASP A 268 18.30 5.03 5.37
CA ASP A 268 19.39 5.21 4.40
C ASP A 268 19.05 4.69 2.98
N GLY A 269 17.85 5.01 2.50
CA GLY A 269 17.34 4.57 1.18
C GLY A 269 16.96 3.09 1.08
N MET A 270 16.99 2.34 2.18
CA MET A 270 16.59 0.94 2.24
C MET A 270 15.28 0.75 2.99
N LEU A 271 14.38 -0.03 2.41
CA LEU A 271 13.12 -0.38 3.06
C LEU A 271 13.36 -1.45 4.13
N GLN A 272 12.64 -1.33 5.24
CA GLN A 272 12.53 -2.35 6.28
C GLN A 272 11.06 -2.73 6.48
N PRO A 273 10.70 -4.04 6.45
CA PRO A 273 11.57 -5.19 6.19
C PRO A 273 12.23 -5.16 4.81
N MET A 274 13.36 -5.85 4.63
CA MET A 274 14.12 -5.85 3.37
C MET A 274 13.28 -6.31 2.17
N MET A 275 12.35 -7.25 2.39
CA MET A 275 11.40 -7.72 1.39
C MET A 275 10.15 -6.83 1.33
N SER A 276 10.35 -5.55 1.04
CA SER A 276 9.30 -4.55 0.89
C SER A 276 9.29 -3.95 -0.52
N LEU A 277 8.11 -3.48 -0.93
CA LEU A 277 7.92 -2.76 -2.18
C LEU A 277 7.28 -1.40 -1.91
N VAL A 278 7.70 -0.41 -2.69
CA VAL A 278 7.00 0.86 -2.86
C VAL A 278 6.96 1.19 -4.35
N GLY A 279 5.82 1.66 -4.84
CA GLY A 279 5.65 1.94 -6.25
C GLY A 279 4.34 2.67 -6.56
N LEU A 280 4.04 2.77 -7.84
CA LEU A 280 2.85 3.44 -8.36
C LEU A 280 2.11 2.59 -9.38
N TYR A 281 0.79 2.76 -9.40
CA TYR A 281 -0.08 2.32 -10.47
C TYR A 281 -0.78 3.50 -11.11
N LEU A 282 -1.09 3.39 -12.40
CA LEU A 282 -1.91 4.35 -13.12
C LEU A 282 -3.20 3.69 -13.61
N ILE A 283 -4.31 4.35 -13.36
CA ILE A 283 -5.64 3.99 -13.85
C ILE A 283 -5.91 4.80 -15.10
N SER A 284 -6.38 4.11 -16.14
CA SER A 284 -6.55 4.72 -17.45
C SER A 284 -7.73 4.11 -18.21
N THR A 285 -8.20 4.85 -19.22
CA THR A 285 -9.31 4.42 -20.09
C THR A 285 -8.88 3.42 -21.17
N GLU A 286 -7.58 3.23 -21.38
CA GLU A 286 -6.99 2.27 -22.32
C GLU A 286 -5.66 1.73 -21.76
N ASP A 287 -5.09 0.69 -22.38
CA ASP A 287 -3.77 0.18 -22.01
C ASP A 287 -2.64 1.12 -22.49
N ILE A 288 -2.23 2.02 -21.59
CA ILE A 288 -1.21 3.04 -21.82
C ILE A 288 0.23 2.49 -21.95
N LEU A 289 0.47 1.21 -21.63
CA LEU A 289 1.80 0.58 -21.70
C LEU A 289 1.93 -0.44 -22.81
N SER A 290 0.90 -0.61 -23.65
CA SER A 290 0.89 -1.55 -24.78
C SER A 290 2.12 -1.45 -25.69
N ASP A 291 2.61 -0.23 -25.98
CA ASP A 291 3.83 0.01 -26.78
C ASP A 291 5.13 0.08 -25.97
N CYS A 292 5.05 -0.12 -24.66
CA CYS A 292 6.15 0.04 -23.70
C CYS A 292 6.58 -1.27 -23.02
N GLY A 293 6.11 -2.44 -23.49
CA GLY A 293 6.39 -3.74 -22.86
C GLY A 293 7.88 -4.02 -22.62
N ASP A 294 8.76 -3.60 -23.52
CA ASP A 294 10.21 -3.77 -23.37
C ASP A 294 10.80 -3.01 -22.16
N CYS A 295 10.11 -1.97 -21.67
CA CYS A 295 10.57 -1.18 -20.53
C CYS A 295 10.34 -1.87 -19.19
N ALA A 296 9.39 -2.80 -19.10
CA ALA A 296 9.03 -3.49 -17.86
C ALA A 296 10.17 -4.36 -17.31
N GLY A 297 11.02 -4.91 -18.20
CA GLY A 297 12.22 -5.68 -17.84
C GLY A 297 13.54 -4.94 -18.08
N CYS A 298 13.49 -3.63 -18.38
CA CYS A 298 14.66 -2.88 -18.78
C CYS A 298 15.49 -2.43 -17.57
N ILE A 299 16.81 -2.70 -17.60
CA ILE A 299 17.79 -2.20 -16.62
C ILE A 299 18.21 -0.74 -16.87
N GLY A 300 17.57 -0.07 -17.83
CA GLY A 300 17.92 1.29 -18.26
C GLY A 300 17.56 2.33 -17.19
N GLN A 301 18.55 3.14 -16.82
CA GLN A 301 18.36 4.31 -15.96
C GLN A 301 18.07 5.56 -16.80
N LYS A 302 17.73 6.68 -16.15
CA LYS A 302 17.39 7.97 -16.79
C LYS A 302 18.33 8.36 -17.95
N GLU A 303 19.64 8.27 -17.73
CA GLU A 303 20.65 8.57 -18.75
C GLU A 303 20.77 7.49 -19.84
N GLY A 304 20.45 6.24 -19.53
CA GLY A 304 20.46 5.14 -20.50
C GLY A 304 19.26 5.14 -21.44
N CYS A 305 18.09 5.60 -20.96
CA CYS A 305 16.86 5.62 -21.74
C CYS A 305 16.98 6.42 -23.04
N ARG A 306 17.69 7.57 -23.06
CA ARG A 306 17.85 8.40 -24.26
C ARG A 306 18.62 7.73 -25.41
N PHE A 307 19.40 6.68 -25.10
CA PHE A 307 20.17 5.92 -26.08
C PHE A 307 19.48 4.61 -26.47
N CYS A 308 18.31 4.32 -25.90
CA CYS A 308 17.58 3.10 -26.19
C CYS A 308 16.99 3.16 -27.60
N ALA A 309 17.22 2.13 -28.41
CA ALA A 309 16.63 2.02 -29.74
C ALA A 309 15.10 2.03 -29.72
N ASN A 310 14.51 1.57 -28.60
CA ASN A 310 13.06 1.58 -28.36
C ASN A 310 12.52 2.91 -27.79
N TYR A 311 13.39 3.92 -27.58
CA TYR A 311 13.00 5.19 -26.98
C TYR A 311 12.15 6.07 -27.92
N VAL A 312 12.35 5.95 -29.23
CA VAL A 312 11.61 6.76 -30.22
C VAL A 312 10.14 6.34 -30.23
N LYS A 313 9.24 7.31 -30.05
CA LYS A 313 7.78 7.10 -30.21
C LYS A 313 7.54 6.50 -31.59
N ARG A 314 7.02 5.26 -31.66
CA ARG A 314 6.51 4.72 -32.93
C ARG A 314 5.30 5.59 -33.28
N SER A 315 5.44 6.32 -34.38
CA SER A 315 4.43 7.23 -34.94
C SER A 315 3.19 6.48 -35.41
#